data_AF-A0A2V7LG75-F1
#
_entry.id   AF-A0A2V7LG75-F1
#
_cell.length_a   1.000
_cell.length_b   1.000
_cell.length_c   1.000
_cell.angle_alpha   90.00
_cell.angle_beta   90.00
_cell.angle_gamma   90.00
#
_symmetry.space_group_name_H-M   'P 1'
#
loop_
_entity.id
_entity.type
_entity.pdbx_description
1 polymer ?
#
loop_
_entity_poly.entity_id
_entity_poly.type
_entity_poly.pdbx_seq_one_letter_code
_entity_poly.pdbx_strand_id
1 'polypeptide(L)'
;AHGAGFRLAYTLTRARDQSSFSCCAASHGFADPTTAGDPSLRAWATSDYERRHALLATATLAIGDAVELGVIGRLLSGLPFTPLVGSDINGDGARNDRAFLFDPATATDTAVANGMRALLASVPGAVRRCLVNQLGHIAGRNACNGPWQPTFDLQLNWRPDWFGSDRRLTLSVLSVNLLGGIDAWLHGPANLSGWGIAAVPDPVLLYVRGFDPATDRFHYVVNGHFGATNGTNQGITVPFQVAFQANLTIGADRPH
;
A
#
# COMPACT_ATOMS: atom_id res chain seq x y z
N ALA A 1 5.08 36.35 -18.38
CA ALA A 1 6.30 36.07 -17.60
C ALA A 1 6.34 34.58 -17.30
N HIS A 2 7.43 33.88 -17.62
CA HIS A 2 7.55 32.46 -17.31
C HIS A 2 7.97 32.30 -15.85
N GLY A 3 7.10 31.68 -15.05
CA GLY A 3 7.35 31.41 -13.64
C GLY A 3 7.30 29.92 -13.40
N ALA A 4 8.32 29.37 -12.75
CA ALA A 4 8.33 27.98 -12.32
C ALA A 4 8.56 27.92 -10.81
N GLY A 5 7.72 27.18 -10.11
CA GLY A 5 7.90 26.83 -8.71
C GLY A 5 8.02 25.32 -8.58
N PHE A 6 8.95 24.83 -7.79
CA PHE A 6 8.99 23.43 -7.41
C PHE A 6 9.22 23.30 -5.91
N ARG A 7 8.66 22.26 -5.31
CA ARG A 7 8.93 21.87 -3.93
C ARG A 7 9.13 20.36 -3.88
N LEU A 8 10.13 19.94 -3.13
CA LEU A 8 10.39 18.56 -2.81
C LEU A 8 10.45 18.44 -1.29
N ALA A 9 9.73 17.47 -0.74
CA ALA A 9 9.75 17.14 0.67
C ALA A 9 9.98 15.64 0.84
N TYR A 10 10.75 15.28 1.85
CA TYR A 10 10.96 13.91 2.27
C TYR A 10 10.77 13.79 3.77
N THR A 11 9.99 12.80 4.19
CA THR A 11 9.73 12.48 5.59
C THR A 11 10.16 11.05 5.85
N LEU A 12 10.96 10.87 6.91
CA LEU A 12 11.30 9.57 7.48
C LEU A 12 10.54 9.41 8.80
N THR A 13 9.68 8.41 8.89
CA THR A 13 8.89 8.14 10.11
C THR A 13 9.31 6.81 10.71
N ARG A 14 9.50 6.77 12.04
CA ARG A 14 9.57 5.51 12.79
C ARG A 14 8.41 5.47 13.77
N ALA A 15 7.51 4.51 13.59
CA ALA A 15 6.35 4.33 14.46
C ALA A 15 6.31 2.89 14.97
N ARG A 16 6.24 2.73 16.29
CA ARG A 16 6.12 1.43 16.94
C ARG A 16 4.92 1.45 17.86
N ASP A 17 4.28 0.29 18.01
CA ASP A 17 3.18 0.05 18.94
C ASP A 17 3.15 -1.42 19.37
N GLN A 18 2.34 -1.72 20.38
CA GLN A 18 2.02 -3.09 20.80
C GLN A 18 0.76 -3.63 20.12
N SER A 19 -0.06 -2.74 19.56
CA SER A 19 -1.28 -3.00 18.78
C SER A 19 -1.59 -1.73 17.98
N SER A 20 -2.11 -1.89 16.76
CA SER A 20 -2.55 -0.79 15.90
C SER A 20 -4.08 -0.63 15.93
N PHE A 21 -4.73 -1.22 16.92
CA PHE A 21 -6.15 -1.15 17.16
C PHE A 21 -6.59 0.29 17.37
N SER A 22 -7.55 0.73 16.56
CA SER A 22 -8.00 2.12 16.56
C SER A 22 -9.39 2.33 17.16
N CYS A 23 -10.31 1.35 17.12
CA CYS A 23 -11.66 1.54 17.65
C CYS A 23 -12.55 0.27 17.73
N CYS A 24 -13.73 0.51 18.30
CA CYS A 24 -15.02 -0.09 17.94
C CYS A 24 -15.49 -1.29 18.77
N ALA A 25 -14.66 -2.28 19.07
CA ALA A 25 -15.05 -3.39 19.93
C ALA A 25 -13.85 -4.02 20.68
N ALA A 26 -14.07 -4.46 21.93
CA ALA A 26 -13.04 -5.12 22.72
C ALA A 26 -12.52 -6.41 22.05
N SER A 27 -13.39 -7.16 21.37
CA SER A 27 -13.02 -8.35 20.60
C SER A 27 -12.06 -8.02 19.45
N HIS A 28 -12.26 -6.89 18.77
CA HIS A 28 -11.35 -6.42 17.73
C HIS A 28 -10.02 -5.99 18.35
N GLY A 29 -10.02 -5.34 19.52
CA GLY A 29 -8.79 -4.98 20.22
C GLY A 29 -8.00 -6.19 20.73
N PHE A 30 -8.68 -7.29 21.06
CA PHE A 30 -8.05 -8.56 21.37
C PHE A 30 -7.38 -9.18 20.13
N ALA A 31 -8.11 -9.22 19.01
CA ALA A 31 -7.71 -9.88 17.77
C ALA A 31 -6.73 -9.07 16.88
N ASP A 32 -6.66 -7.74 17.05
CA ASP A 32 -5.81 -6.86 16.25
C ASP A 32 -4.30 -7.17 16.35
N PRO A 33 -3.69 -7.21 17.55
CA PRO A 33 -2.28 -7.57 17.66
C PRO A 33 -2.07 -9.06 17.35
N THR A 34 -1.21 -9.34 16.37
CA THR A 34 -0.85 -10.71 16.01
C THR A 34 -0.07 -11.39 17.15
N THR A 35 -0.23 -12.71 17.31
CA THR A 35 0.37 -13.48 18.42
C THR A 35 1.32 -14.57 17.93
N ALA A 36 2.34 -14.88 18.74
CA ALA A 36 3.31 -15.95 18.47
C ALA A 36 3.04 -17.17 19.38
N GLY A 37 1.77 -17.42 19.71
CA GLY A 37 1.35 -18.40 20.71
C GLY A 37 0.53 -17.74 21.81
N ASP A 38 1.17 -17.22 22.86
CA ASP A 38 0.49 -16.62 24.01
C ASP A 38 -0.04 -15.20 23.69
N PRO A 39 -1.37 -14.98 23.62
CA PRO A 39 -1.94 -13.68 23.29
C PRO A 39 -1.73 -12.62 24.38
N SER A 40 -1.39 -13.02 25.60
CA SER A 40 -1.09 -12.07 26.70
C SER A 40 0.27 -11.37 26.52
N LEU A 41 1.18 -11.97 25.73
CA LEU A 41 2.51 -11.43 25.49
C LEU A 41 2.49 -10.39 24.36
N ARG A 42 2.35 -9.12 24.74
CA ARG A 42 2.41 -7.99 23.79
C ARG A 42 3.85 -7.54 23.55
N ALA A 43 4.28 -7.58 22.28
CA ALA A 43 5.61 -7.14 21.87
C ALA A 43 5.54 -5.80 21.11
N TRP A 44 6.48 -4.90 21.38
CA TRP A 44 6.65 -3.69 20.57
C TRP A 44 7.15 -4.06 19.18
N ALA A 45 6.40 -3.66 18.15
CA ALA A 45 6.77 -3.87 16.76
C ALA A 45 6.51 -2.60 15.94
N THR A 46 6.85 -2.62 14.65
CA THR A 46 6.46 -1.55 13.73
C THR A 46 4.93 -1.41 13.72
N SER A 47 4.43 -0.18 13.70
CA SER A 47 2.97 0.08 13.61
C SER A 47 2.42 -0.26 12.22
N ASP A 48 1.19 -0.75 12.13
CA ASP A 48 0.48 -0.99 10.85
C ASP A 48 0.38 0.32 10.02
N TYR A 49 0.36 1.46 10.72
CA TYR A 49 0.28 2.79 10.12
C TYR A 49 1.64 3.41 9.78
N GLU A 50 2.76 2.73 10.01
CA GLU A 50 4.09 3.27 9.68
C GLU A 50 4.21 3.50 8.17
N ARG A 51 4.37 4.76 7.74
CA ARG A 51 4.86 5.12 6.41
C ARG A 51 6.30 5.56 6.55
N ARG A 52 7.19 4.56 6.55
CA ARG A 52 8.62 4.74 6.84
C ARG A 52 9.25 5.84 6.01
N HIS A 53 8.96 5.86 4.71
CA HIS A 53 9.45 6.86 3.77
C HIS A 53 8.29 7.50 3.05
N ALA A 54 8.26 8.83 3.01
CA ALA A 54 7.30 9.57 2.21
C ALA A 54 8.02 10.66 1.43
N LEU A 55 7.89 10.65 0.10
CA LEU A 55 8.33 11.73 -0.77
C LEU A 55 7.11 12.45 -1.32
N LEU A 56 7.18 13.78 -1.34
CA LEU A 56 6.19 14.66 -1.95
C LEU A 56 6.91 15.63 -2.88
N ALA A 57 6.51 15.66 -4.14
CA ALA A 57 6.96 16.65 -5.11
C ALA A 57 5.76 17.45 -5.61
N THR A 58 5.88 18.77 -5.64
CA THR A 58 4.91 19.64 -6.31
C THR A 58 5.65 20.55 -7.27
N ALA A 59 5.08 20.81 -8.43
CA ALA A 59 5.58 21.84 -9.33
C ALA A 59 4.44 22.64 -9.94
N THR A 60 4.68 23.92 -10.15
CA THR A 60 3.80 24.84 -10.86
C THR A 60 4.59 25.50 -11.98
N LEU A 61 4.03 25.49 -13.19
CA LEU A 61 4.65 26.02 -14.39
C LEU A 61 3.68 27.00 -15.04
N ALA A 62 4.02 28.28 -15.04
CA ALA A 62 3.32 29.32 -15.79
C ALA A 62 3.91 29.40 -17.21
N ILE A 63 3.11 29.03 -18.21
CA ILE A 63 3.48 28.99 -19.62
C ILE A 63 2.83 30.21 -20.28
N GLY A 64 3.65 31.23 -20.52
CA GLY A 64 3.17 32.52 -21.01
C GLY A 64 2.38 33.25 -19.93
N ASP A 65 1.25 33.83 -20.31
CA ASP A 65 0.33 34.58 -19.45
C ASP A 65 -1.04 33.90 -19.34
N ALA A 66 -1.29 32.83 -20.11
CA ALA A 66 -2.59 32.18 -20.23
C ALA A 66 -2.64 30.83 -19.53
N VAL A 67 -1.54 30.12 -19.44
CA VAL A 67 -1.52 28.71 -19.03
C VAL A 67 -0.73 28.52 -17.77
N GLU A 68 -1.26 27.72 -16.87
CA GLU A 68 -0.64 27.32 -15.62
C GLU A 68 -0.85 25.83 -15.41
N LEU A 69 0.24 25.08 -15.27
CA LEU A 69 0.23 23.64 -14.99
C LEU A 69 0.70 23.41 -13.55
N GLY A 70 -0.15 22.79 -12.74
CA GLY A 70 0.18 22.25 -11.43
C GLY A 70 0.32 20.73 -11.49
N VAL A 71 1.35 20.20 -10.83
CA VAL A 71 1.58 18.75 -10.69
C VAL A 71 1.85 18.42 -9.23
N ILE A 72 1.36 17.27 -8.78
CA ILE A 72 1.67 16.71 -7.48
C ILE A 72 1.99 15.22 -7.61
N GLY A 73 3.17 14.82 -7.15
CA GLY A 73 3.61 13.44 -7.07
C GLY A 73 3.85 13.05 -5.62
N ARG A 74 3.40 11.85 -5.23
CA ARG A 74 3.69 11.27 -3.91
C ARG A 74 4.25 9.87 -4.10
N LEU A 75 5.20 9.50 -3.25
CA LEU A 75 5.74 8.15 -3.20
C LEU A 75 5.88 7.74 -1.74
N LEU A 76 5.08 6.76 -1.33
CA LEU A 76 5.06 6.23 0.03
C LEU A 76 5.67 4.83 0.07
N SER A 77 6.46 4.54 1.09
CA SER A 77 6.87 3.16 1.38
C SER A 77 5.65 2.30 1.68
N GLY A 78 5.71 1.03 1.28
CA GLY A 78 4.61 0.09 1.48
C GLY A 78 4.23 -0.14 2.94
N LEU A 79 3.01 -0.65 3.11
CA LEU A 79 2.47 -1.00 4.42
C LEU A 79 3.28 -2.14 5.05
N PRO A 80 3.65 -2.06 6.33
CA PRO A 80 4.19 -3.21 7.00
C PRO A 80 3.09 -4.26 7.21
N PHE A 81 3.47 -5.54 7.18
CA PHE A 81 2.54 -6.65 7.39
C PHE A 81 3.24 -7.85 8.00
N THR A 82 2.45 -8.75 8.58
CA THR A 82 2.92 -9.93 9.31
C THR A 82 2.57 -11.20 8.54
N PRO A 83 3.51 -12.14 8.34
CA PRO A 83 3.18 -13.50 7.91
C PRO A 83 2.30 -14.23 8.93
N LEU A 84 1.10 -14.63 8.52
CA LEU A 84 0.09 -15.27 9.37
C LEU A 84 -0.24 -16.70 8.93
N VAL A 85 -0.81 -17.44 9.86
CA VAL A 85 -1.57 -18.66 9.57
C VAL A 85 -3.03 -18.26 9.30
N GLY A 86 -3.65 -18.81 8.26
CA GLY A 86 -5.03 -18.51 7.88
C GLY A 86 -6.11 -19.08 8.80
N SER A 87 -5.74 -19.53 10.00
CA SER A 87 -6.59 -20.13 11.02
C SER A 87 -6.11 -19.69 12.40
N ASP A 88 -7.01 -19.79 13.37
CA ASP A 88 -6.66 -19.87 14.79
C ASP A 88 -6.03 -21.25 15.04
N ILE A 89 -4.78 -21.27 15.49
CA ILE A 89 -3.98 -22.45 15.83
C ILE A 89 -3.54 -22.47 17.30
N ASN A 90 -3.69 -21.35 18.02
CA ASN A 90 -3.41 -21.28 19.46
C ASN A 90 -4.68 -21.47 20.32
N GLY A 91 -5.87 -21.51 19.71
CA GLY A 91 -7.16 -21.79 20.32
C GLY A 91 -7.75 -20.63 21.11
N ASP A 92 -7.32 -19.38 20.86
CA ASP A 92 -7.76 -18.21 21.60
C ASP A 92 -9.01 -17.51 21.01
N GLY A 93 -9.53 -18.03 19.90
CA GLY A 93 -10.70 -17.52 19.20
C GLY A 93 -10.40 -16.41 18.18
N ALA A 94 -9.15 -16.03 17.96
CA ALA A 94 -8.73 -15.03 16.99
C ALA A 94 -7.88 -15.63 15.85
N ARG A 95 -8.11 -15.16 14.62
CA ARG A 95 -7.31 -15.56 13.44
C ARG A 95 -6.16 -14.59 13.19
N ASN A 96 -5.25 -14.51 14.15
CA ASN A 96 -4.13 -13.55 14.15
C ASN A 96 -2.78 -14.21 14.50
N ASP A 97 -2.71 -15.54 14.41
CA ASP A 97 -1.51 -16.30 14.68
C ASP A 97 -0.43 -16.07 13.63
N ARG A 98 0.77 -15.77 14.12
CA ARG A 98 1.96 -15.58 13.29
C ARG A 98 2.46 -16.93 12.79
N ALA A 99 2.76 -16.98 11.50
CA ALA A 99 3.29 -18.20 10.88
C ALA A 99 4.73 -18.49 11.36
N PHE A 100 5.04 -19.77 11.52
CA PHE A 100 6.43 -20.22 11.54
C PHE A 100 6.99 -20.24 10.11
N LEU A 101 8.14 -19.63 9.90
CA LEU A 101 8.77 -19.60 8.58
C LEU A 101 9.65 -20.84 8.39
N PHE A 102 9.09 -21.86 7.77
CA PHE A 102 9.82 -23.08 7.47
C PHE A 102 10.97 -22.83 6.50
N ASP A 103 12.18 -23.22 6.90
CA ASP A 103 13.32 -23.25 6.00
C ASP A 103 13.16 -24.43 5.02
N PRO A 104 13.02 -24.18 3.70
CA PRO A 104 12.87 -25.24 2.72
C PRO A 104 14.07 -26.19 2.61
N ALA A 105 15.24 -25.84 3.16
CA ALA A 105 16.40 -26.72 3.20
C ALA A 105 16.33 -27.78 4.32
N THR A 106 15.58 -27.50 5.39
CA THR A 106 15.55 -28.34 6.60
C THR A 106 14.15 -28.82 7.01
N ALA A 107 13.09 -28.28 6.38
CA ALA A 107 11.71 -28.67 6.65
C ALA A 107 11.48 -30.17 6.36
N THR A 108 10.94 -30.89 7.35
CA THR A 108 10.66 -32.33 7.27
C THR A 108 9.44 -32.63 6.40
N ASP A 109 8.47 -31.71 6.35
CA ASP A 109 7.30 -31.83 5.47
C ASP A 109 7.69 -31.39 4.06
N THR A 110 7.72 -32.34 3.13
CA THR A 110 8.08 -32.11 1.73
C THR A 110 7.12 -31.14 1.02
N ALA A 111 5.83 -31.12 1.40
CA ALA A 111 4.86 -30.22 0.79
C ALA A 111 5.15 -28.76 1.18
N VAL A 112 5.45 -28.52 2.46
CA VAL A 112 5.86 -27.20 2.95
C VAL A 112 7.19 -26.77 2.33
N ALA A 113 8.18 -27.67 2.29
CA ALA A 113 9.48 -27.38 1.70
C ALA A 113 9.36 -26.98 0.22
N ASN A 114 8.58 -27.74 -0.57
CA ASN A 114 8.33 -27.43 -1.98
C ASN A 114 7.56 -26.11 -2.15
N GLY A 115 6.52 -25.90 -1.33
CA GLY A 115 5.73 -24.66 -1.34
C GLY A 115 6.56 -23.42 -1.02
N MET A 116 7.43 -23.48 -0.01
CA MET A 116 8.34 -22.39 0.33
C MET A 116 9.36 -22.11 -0.78
N ARG A 117 9.92 -23.13 -1.44
CA ARG A 117 10.83 -22.92 -2.59
C ARG A 117 10.12 -22.22 -3.74
N ALA A 118 8.91 -22.67 -4.08
CA ALA A 118 8.11 -22.08 -5.14
C ALA A 118 7.76 -20.62 -4.81
N LEU A 119 7.31 -20.34 -3.57
CA LEU A 119 6.98 -19.00 -3.11
C LEU A 119 8.20 -18.07 -3.15
N LEU A 120 9.34 -18.50 -2.60
CA LEU A 120 10.57 -17.69 -2.59
C LEU A 120 11.11 -17.37 -3.99
N ALA A 121 10.76 -18.19 -4.99
CA ALA A 121 11.11 -17.94 -6.39
C ALA A 121 10.15 -16.96 -7.09
N SER A 122 8.91 -16.82 -6.63
CA SER A 122 7.87 -16.01 -7.29
C SER A 122 7.64 -14.65 -6.64
N VAL A 123 7.83 -14.50 -5.32
CA VAL A 123 7.52 -13.26 -4.61
C VAL A 123 8.48 -12.11 -4.94
N PRO A 124 8.03 -10.84 -4.83
CA PRO A 124 8.90 -9.68 -5.01
C PRO A 124 10.12 -9.71 -4.09
N GLY A 125 11.25 -9.17 -4.57
CA GLY A 125 12.53 -9.24 -3.84
C GLY A 125 12.50 -8.68 -2.41
N ALA A 126 11.66 -7.68 -2.12
CA ALA A 126 11.47 -7.16 -0.76
C ALA A 126 10.81 -8.18 0.17
N VAL A 127 9.77 -8.86 -0.30
CA VAL A 127 9.06 -9.92 0.43
C VAL A 127 9.97 -11.14 0.59
N ARG A 128 10.69 -11.53 -0.47
CA ARG A 128 11.69 -12.62 -0.41
C ARG A 128 12.73 -12.35 0.68
N ARG A 129 13.31 -11.16 0.73
CA ARG A 129 14.28 -10.77 1.77
C ARG A 129 13.67 -10.87 3.17
N CYS A 130 12.43 -10.40 3.34
CA CYS A 130 11.72 -10.52 4.62
C CYS A 130 11.58 -11.98 5.07
N LEU A 131 11.15 -12.87 4.17
CA LEU A 131 10.96 -14.29 4.47
C LEU A 131 12.30 -14.97 4.78
N VAL A 132 13.31 -14.77 3.93
CA VAL A 132 14.65 -15.37 4.10
C VAL A 132 15.28 -14.99 5.44
N ASN A 133 15.14 -13.72 5.86
CA ASN A 133 15.72 -13.24 7.13
C ASN A 133 15.04 -13.82 8.38
N GLN A 134 13.90 -14.48 8.23
CA GLN A 134 13.10 -15.01 9.34
C GLN A 134 12.95 -16.53 9.29
N LEU A 135 13.59 -17.22 8.34
CA LEU A 135 13.54 -18.69 8.25
C LEU A 135 13.99 -19.32 9.58
N GLY A 136 13.30 -20.39 9.96
CA GLY A 136 13.51 -21.10 11.22
C GLY A 136 12.92 -20.43 12.46
N HIS A 137 12.18 -19.33 12.31
CA HIS A 137 11.60 -18.57 13.42
C HIS A 137 10.10 -18.31 13.20
N ILE A 138 9.37 -18.02 14.29
CA ILE A 138 8.02 -17.45 14.20
C ILE A 138 8.13 -16.03 13.66
N ALA A 139 7.23 -15.65 12.76
CA ALA A 139 7.24 -14.35 12.13
C ALA A 139 7.21 -13.22 13.17
N GLY A 140 8.03 -12.20 12.95
CA GLY A 140 7.94 -10.94 13.68
C GLY A 140 6.69 -10.16 13.23
N ARG A 141 5.97 -9.56 14.19
CA ARG A 141 4.90 -8.62 13.85
C ARG A 141 5.47 -7.50 12.98
N ASN A 142 4.83 -7.26 11.85
CA ASN A 142 5.12 -6.17 10.92
C ASN A 142 6.58 -6.14 10.43
N ALA A 143 7.17 -7.33 10.28
CA ALA A 143 8.53 -7.50 9.79
C ALA A 143 8.63 -7.36 8.26
N CYS A 144 7.56 -7.68 7.51
CA CYS A 144 7.54 -7.53 6.05
C CYS A 144 6.98 -6.17 5.65
N ASN A 145 7.34 -5.72 4.45
CA ASN A 145 6.85 -4.46 3.88
C ASN A 145 6.26 -4.73 2.50
N GLY A 146 5.08 -4.17 2.26
CA GLY A 146 4.42 -4.19 0.95
C GLY A 146 5.17 -3.37 -0.10
N PRO A 147 4.66 -3.34 -1.35
CA PRO A 147 5.25 -2.53 -2.40
C PRO A 147 5.10 -1.04 -2.11
N TRP A 148 5.98 -0.25 -2.73
CA TRP A 148 5.85 1.20 -2.73
C TRP A 148 4.56 1.65 -3.42
N GLN A 149 3.98 2.74 -2.92
CA GLN A 149 2.69 3.27 -3.37
C GLN A 149 2.90 4.66 -4.00
N PRO A 150 3.04 4.75 -5.34
CA PRO A 150 3.13 6.02 -6.04
C PRO A 150 1.74 6.59 -6.36
N THR A 151 1.60 7.91 -6.26
CA THR A 151 0.46 8.66 -6.81
C THR A 151 0.95 9.89 -7.57
N PHE A 152 0.20 10.28 -8.60
CA PHE A 152 0.49 11.46 -9.40
C PHE A 152 -0.82 12.07 -9.89
N ASP A 153 -0.95 13.38 -9.75
CA ASP A 153 -2.11 14.15 -10.18
C ASP A 153 -1.65 15.44 -10.89
N LEU A 154 -2.47 15.91 -11.83
CA LEU A 154 -2.26 17.10 -12.63
C LEU A 154 -3.44 18.06 -12.50
N GLN A 155 -3.16 19.35 -12.59
CA GLN A 155 -4.16 20.39 -12.79
C GLN A 155 -3.65 21.38 -13.84
N LEU A 156 -4.37 21.50 -14.95
CA LEU A 156 -4.14 22.50 -15.98
C LEU A 156 -5.17 23.61 -15.83
N ASN A 157 -4.70 24.85 -15.66
CA ASN A 157 -5.53 26.05 -15.69
C ASN A 157 -5.19 26.84 -16.97
N TRP A 158 -6.22 27.27 -17.68
CA TRP A 158 -6.10 28.04 -18.90
C TRP A 158 -7.01 29.27 -18.84
N ARG A 159 -6.45 30.43 -19.12
CA ARG A 159 -7.10 31.74 -19.07
C ARG A 159 -7.05 32.37 -20.46
N PRO A 160 -7.98 32.00 -21.36
CA PRO A 160 -8.00 32.55 -22.70
C PRO A 160 -8.34 34.04 -22.66
N ASP A 161 -7.68 34.81 -23.51
CA ASP A 161 -8.07 36.20 -23.79
C ASP A 161 -9.09 36.27 -24.93
N TRP A 162 -10.18 35.51 -24.77
CA TRP A 162 -11.23 35.48 -25.78
C TRP A 162 -12.10 36.72 -25.67
N PHE A 163 -12.40 37.33 -26.82
CA PHE A 163 -13.29 38.48 -26.93
C PHE A 163 -12.87 39.70 -26.09
N GLY A 164 -11.56 39.88 -25.83
CA GLY A 164 -11.07 40.99 -25.00
C GLY A 164 -11.55 40.91 -23.56
N SER A 165 -11.67 39.69 -23.03
CA SER A 165 -12.20 39.43 -21.69
C SER A 165 -11.18 39.66 -20.57
N ASP A 166 -10.02 40.27 -20.85
CA ASP A 166 -8.92 40.47 -19.91
C ASP A 166 -8.58 39.21 -19.10
N ARG A 167 -8.77 38.03 -19.72
CA ARG A 167 -8.49 36.70 -19.13
C ARG A 167 -9.28 36.41 -17.85
N ARG A 168 -10.48 36.99 -17.73
CA ARG A 168 -11.41 36.80 -16.59
C ARG A 168 -12.01 35.40 -16.52
N LEU A 169 -12.04 34.66 -17.62
CA LEU A 169 -12.45 33.26 -17.68
C LEU A 169 -11.24 32.35 -17.40
N THR A 170 -11.34 31.49 -16.40
CA THR A 170 -10.41 30.38 -16.16
C THR A 170 -11.11 29.06 -16.44
N LEU A 171 -10.57 28.30 -17.37
CA LEU A 171 -10.94 26.91 -17.66
C LEU A 171 -9.91 26.00 -17.01
N SER A 172 -10.36 25.02 -16.25
CA SER A 172 -9.50 24.10 -15.51
C SER A 172 -9.81 22.65 -15.84
N VAL A 173 -8.77 21.85 -15.98
CA VAL A 173 -8.84 20.39 -16.06
C VAL A 173 -7.97 19.83 -14.96
N LEU A 174 -8.52 18.97 -14.11
CA LEU A 174 -7.74 18.28 -13.08
C LEU A 174 -7.97 16.79 -13.13
N SER A 175 -6.94 16.02 -12.79
CA SER A 175 -7.02 14.58 -12.67
C SER A 175 -6.99 14.16 -11.20
N VAL A 176 -7.69 13.08 -10.88
CA VAL A 176 -7.48 12.33 -9.63
C VAL A 176 -7.05 10.92 -10.00
N ASN A 177 -5.99 10.45 -9.36
CA ASN A 177 -5.34 9.17 -9.59
C ASN A 177 -4.91 8.93 -11.06
N LEU A 178 -4.15 9.87 -11.63
CA LEU A 178 -3.71 9.76 -13.03
C LEU A 178 -2.87 8.51 -13.29
N LEU A 179 -2.02 8.09 -12.33
CA LEU A 179 -1.19 6.90 -12.49
C LEU A 179 -2.02 5.63 -12.72
N GLY A 180 -3.15 5.47 -12.03
CA GLY A 180 -4.03 4.33 -12.26
C GLY A 180 -4.65 4.35 -13.65
N GLY A 181 -4.99 5.53 -14.17
CA GLY A 181 -5.45 5.70 -15.55
C GLY A 181 -4.37 5.35 -16.58
N ILE A 182 -3.12 5.78 -16.34
CA ILE A 182 -1.97 5.46 -17.20
C ILE A 182 -1.68 3.95 -17.17
N ASP A 183 -1.73 3.32 -15.99
CA ASP A 183 -1.51 1.88 -15.84
C ASP A 183 -2.54 1.06 -16.63
N ALA A 184 -3.83 1.42 -16.51
CA ALA A 184 -4.89 0.81 -17.28
C ALA A 184 -4.74 1.03 -18.80
N TRP A 185 -4.27 2.21 -19.21
CA TRP A 185 -4.02 2.51 -20.62
C TRP A 185 -2.84 1.74 -21.21
N LEU A 186 -1.74 1.61 -20.46
CA LEU A 186 -0.51 0.95 -20.92
C LEU A 186 -0.59 -0.58 -20.84
N HIS A 187 -1.19 -1.12 -19.77
CA HIS A 187 -1.19 -2.56 -19.51
C HIS A 187 -2.55 -3.22 -19.73
N GLY A 188 -3.61 -2.43 -19.94
CA GLY A 188 -4.97 -2.90 -20.07
C GLY A 188 -5.61 -3.24 -18.70
N PRO A 189 -6.94 -3.21 -18.60
CA PRO A 189 -7.64 -3.44 -17.33
C PRO A 189 -7.46 -4.86 -16.77
N ALA A 190 -7.03 -5.83 -17.59
CA ALA A 190 -6.81 -7.21 -17.18
C ALA A 190 -5.39 -7.51 -16.64
N ASN A 191 -4.44 -6.58 -16.81
CA ASN A 191 -3.03 -6.79 -16.45
C ASN A 191 -2.40 -5.56 -15.80
N LEU A 192 -3.12 -4.94 -14.86
CA LEU A 192 -2.64 -3.75 -14.15
C LEU A 192 -1.35 -4.02 -13.38
N SER A 193 -0.41 -3.09 -13.45
CA SER A 193 0.83 -3.10 -12.65
C SER A 193 0.62 -2.61 -11.22
N GLY A 194 -0.58 -2.10 -10.90
CA GLY A 194 -0.97 -1.66 -9.57
C GLY A 194 -0.64 -0.20 -9.27
N TRP A 195 -0.41 0.63 -10.29
CA TRP A 195 -0.10 2.04 -10.05
C TRP A 195 -1.35 2.79 -9.59
N GLY A 196 -1.18 3.71 -8.64
CA GLY A 196 -2.31 4.47 -8.10
C GLY A 196 -3.27 3.66 -7.25
N ILE A 197 -2.92 2.41 -6.88
CA ILE A 197 -3.70 1.57 -5.96
C ILE A 197 -2.98 1.50 -4.61
N ALA A 198 -3.73 1.73 -3.52
CA ALA A 198 -3.26 1.41 -2.18
C ALA A 198 -3.33 -0.10 -1.98
N ALA A 199 -2.24 -0.79 -2.33
CA ALA A 199 -2.15 -2.24 -2.25
C ALA A 199 -1.91 -2.72 -0.80
N VAL A 200 -2.76 -3.63 -0.33
CA VAL A 200 -2.55 -4.40 0.90
C VAL A 200 -2.09 -5.81 0.49
N PRO A 201 -0.87 -6.24 0.84
CA PRO A 201 -0.41 -7.59 0.54
C PRO A 201 -1.21 -8.65 1.29
N ASP A 202 -1.44 -9.82 0.68
CA ASP A 202 -1.99 -10.98 1.38
C ASP A 202 -1.04 -11.43 2.52
N PRO A 203 -1.44 -11.35 3.79
CA PRO A 203 -0.58 -11.69 4.92
C PRO A 203 -0.54 -13.19 5.22
N VAL A 204 -1.43 -14.00 4.64
CA VAL A 204 -1.52 -15.43 4.99
C VAL A 204 -0.41 -16.20 4.28
N LEU A 205 0.55 -16.71 5.06
CA LEU A 205 1.64 -17.54 4.56
C LEU A 205 1.27 -19.02 4.53
N LEU A 206 0.54 -19.48 5.55
CA LEU A 206 0.24 -20.90 5.76
C LEU A 206 -1.26 -21.13 5.94
N TYR A 207 -1.78 -22.17 5.31
CA TYR A 207 -3.10 -22.72 5.64
C TYR A 207 -2.93 -24.07 6.34
N VAL A 208 -3.77 -24.33 7.34
CA VAL A 208 -3.82 -25.62 8.03
C VAL A 208 -4.57 -26.61 7.14
N ARG A 209 -3.93 -27.75 6.86
CA ARG A 209 -4.52 -28.88 6.11
C ARG A 209 -5.08 -29.96 7.04
N GLY A 210 -4.50 -30.10 8.23
CA GLY A 210 -4.91 -31.09 9.23
C GLY A 210 -4.08 -31.00 10.50
N PHE A 211 -4.43 -31.80 11.49
CA PHE A 211 -3.73 -31.92 12.76
C PHE A 211 -3.46 -33.40 13.05
N ASP A 212 -2.22 -33.73 13.38
CA ASP A 212 -1.81 -35.05 13.82
C ASP A 212 -1.77 -35.11 15.36
N PRO A 213 -2.72 -35.82 16.01
CA PRO A 213 -2.77 -35.94 17.46
C PRO A 213 -1.69 -36.87 18.04
N ALA A 214 -1.00 -37.67 17.22
CA ALA A 214 0.08 -38.53 17.71
C ALA A 214 1.38 -37.74 17.93
N THR A 215 1.55 -36.63 17.20
CA THR A 215 2.76 -35.79 17.26
C THR A 215 2.47 -34.35 17.70
N ASP A 216 1.21 -34.03 18.00
CA ASP A 216 0.70 -32.69 18.32
C ASP A 216 1.13 -31.63 17.31
N ARG A 217 1.02 -31.96 16.01
CA ARG A 217 1.49 -31.10 14.91
C ARG A 217 0.41 -30.79 13.90
N PHE A 218 0.37 -29.54 13.50
CA PHE A 218 -0.38 -29.11 12.32
C PHE A 218 0.39 -29.46 11.04
N HIS A 219 -0.35 -29.93 10.03
CA HIS A 219 0.12 -30.02 8.66
C HIS A 219 -0.28 -28.75 7.92
N TYR A 220 0.68 -28.14 7.23
CA TYR A 220 0.48 -26.88 6.54
C TYR A 220 0.57 -27.03 5.02
N VAL A 221 -0.09 -26.12 4.32
CA VAL A 221 0.17 -25.81 2.91
C VAL A 221 0.57 -24.34 2.79
N VAL A 222 1.59 -24.07 2.00
CA VAL A 222 2.09 -22.70 1.77
C VAL A 222 1.16 -22.00 0.78
N ASN A 223 0.73 -20.79 1.12
CA ASN A 223 0.00 -19.92 0.20
C ASN A 223 0.94 -19.39 -0.88
N GLY A 224 0.78 -19.85 -2.12
CA GLY A 224 1.56 -19.37 -3.27
C GLY A 224 1.30 -17.90 -3.63
N HIS A 225 0.25 -17.29 -3.09
CA HIS A 225 -0.13 -15.90 -3.29
C HIS A 225 0.28 -14.98 -2.13
N PHE A 226 1.03 -15.47 -1.15
CA PHE A 226 1.50 -14.63 -0.04
C PHE A 226 2.23 -13.38 -0.54
N GLY A 227 1.86 -12.22 0.00
CA GLY A 227 2.40 -10.93 -0.39
C GLY A 227 1.92 -10.41 -1.75
N ALA A 228 1.06 -11.15 -2.46
CA ALA A 228 0.42 -10.66 -3.67
C ALA A 228 -0.56 -9.54 -3.33
N THR A 229 -0.64 -8.58 -4.24
CA THR A 229 -1.48 -7.38 -4.11
C THR A 229 -2.67 -7.39 -5.05
N ASN A 230 -2.72 -8.37 -5.96
CA ASN A 230 -3.70 -8.47 -7.04
C ASN A 230 -4.96 -9.27 -6.60
N GLY A 231 -5.15 -9.43 -5.29
CA GLY A 231 -6.31 -10.07 -4.68
C GLY A 231 -7.50 -9.11 -4.64
N THR A 232 -8.51 -9.45 -5.44
CA THR A 232 -9.75 -8.74 -5.78
C THR A 232 -10.66 -8.23 -4.65
N ASN A 233 -10.24 -8.02 -3.40
CA ASN A 233 -11.21 -7.68 -2.33
C ASN A 233 -10.75 -6.86 -1.11
N GLN A 234 -9.56 -6.25 -1.08
CA GLN A 234 -9.09 -5.53 0.14
C GLN A 234 -8.44 -4.15 -0.09
N GLY A 235 -8.21 -3.73 -1.35
CA GLY A 235 -7.66 -2.41 -1.65
C GLY A 235 -8.76 -1.38 -1.89
N ILE A 236 -8.63 -0.18 -1.31
CA ILE A 236 -9.45 0.97 -1.73
C ILE A 236 -8.99 1.36 -3.14
N THR A 237 -9.80 1.03 -4.15
CA THR A 237 -9.57 1.48 -5.52
C THR A 237 -10.04 2.93 -5.65
N VAL A 238 -9.09 3.85 -5.81
CA VAL A 238 -9.43 5.22 -6.22
C VAL A 238 -9.56 5.20 -7.74
N PRO A 239 -10.75 5.39 -8.34
CA PRO A 239 -10.86 5.41 -9.79
C PRO A 239 -10.10 6.62 -10.36
N PHE A 240 -9.55 6.46 -11.56
CA PHE A 240 -9.08 7.60 -12.34
C PHE A 240 -10.27 8.52 -12.67
N GLN A 241 -10.15 9.80 -12.37
CA GLN A 241 -11.18 10.81 -12.67
C GLN A 241 -10.56 12.01 -13.37
N VAL A 242 -11.34 12.63 -14.25
CA VAL A 242 -11.03 13.93 -14.85
C VAL A 242 -12.19 14.87 -14.55
N ALA A 243 -11.89 16.00 -13.93
CA ALA A 243 -12.87 17.05 -13.69
C ALA A 243 -12.56 18.29 -14.53
N PHE A 244 -13.61 18.88 -15.06
CA PHE A 244 -13.58 20.12 -15.83
C PHE A 244 -14.28 21.21 -15.02
N GLN A 245 -13.68 22.39 -14.93
CA GLN A 245 -14.24 23.53 -14.21
C GLN A 245 -14.10 24.79 -15.07
N ALA A 246 -15.08 25.68 -14.99
CA ALA A 246 -15.01 27.03 -15.53
C ALA A 246 -15.29 28.03 -14.40
N ASN A 247 -14.46 29.07 -14.29
CA ASN A 247 -14.63 30.16 -13.35
C ASN A 247 -14.55 31.50 -14.09
N LEU A 248 -15.57 32.34 -13.95
CA LEU A 248 -15.63 33.67 -14.55
C LEU A 248 -15.61 34.73 -13.45
N THR A 249 -14.61 35.61 -13.48
CA THR A 249 -14.51 36.74 -12.54
C THR A 249 -15.36 37.92 -13.02
N ILE A 250 -16.28 38.40 -12.18
CA ILE A 250 -17.20 39.52 -12.49
C ILE A 250 -16.93 40.68 -11.52
N GLY A 251 -16.72 41.89 -12.05
CA GLY A 251 -16.45 43.10 -11.26
C GLY A 251 -15.61 44.14 -12.01
N ALA A 252 -15.61 45.39 -11.55
CA ALA A 252 -14.80 46.46 -12.14
C ALA A 252 -13.30 46.24 -11.85
N ASP A 253 -12.43 46.50 -12.83
CA ASP A 253 -10.99 46.55 -12.57
C ASP A 253 -10.70 47.68 -11.60
N ARG A 254 -9.88 47.41 -10.56
CA ARG A 254 -9.39 48.47 -9.70
C ARG A 254 -8.55 49.42 -10.56
N PRO A 255 -8.87 50.74 -10.59
CA PRO A 255 -8.03 51.70 -11.29
C PRO A 255 -6.62 51.68 -10.71
N HIS A 256 -5.62 51.69 -11.60
CA HIS A 256 -4.21 51.87 -11.28
C HIS A 256 -3.91 53.23 -10.63
#